data_AF-X0VX46-F1
#
_entry.id   AF-X0VX46-F1
#
_cell.length_a   1.000
_cell.length_b   1.000
_cell.length_c   1.000
_cell.angle_alpha   90.00
_cell.angle_beta   90.00
_cell.angle_gamma   90.00
#
_symmetry.space_group_name_H-M   'P 1'
#
loop_
_entity.id
_entity.type
_entity.pdbx_description
1 polymer ?
#
loop_
_entity_poly.entity_id
_entity_poly.type
_entity_poly.pdbx_seq_one_letter_code
_entity_poly.pdbx_strand_id
1 'polypeptide(L)'
;AAEGIERGVYIRVGTHTRRAQGEVLEELRLLRSRMSYDEESIPECSLDELDTDSLPGDLRSEEALHALGVFRHDTVTGEPVPTRGAVLMLHPAPERFVAEATILINRMRGEQGRQTIESHELSGCIPRQADAAMALLEQWLGRNLERRGARYGPQRWALPLAAVREVVSNALSHRQYSIPGSIKIALYPSRLEVFSPGHFAGPFVPEELGDGTSYIRNRVICHLSRRMGLMEKRGTGIRLVQEHMRDARLVAPRFEEGQLS
;
A
#
# COMPACT_ATOMS: atom_id res chain seq x y z
N ALA A 1 -13.95 6.25 -41.19
CA ALA A 1 -13.39 5.10 -40.45
C ALA A 1 -13.18 5.56 -39.02
N ALA A 2 -13.92 4.99 -38.07
CA ALA A 2 -13.79 5.36 -36.65
C ALA A 2 -12.44 4.83 -36.15
N GLU A 3 -11.49 5.72 -35.89
CA GLU A 3 -10.25 5.35 -35.23
C GLU A 3 -10.59 4.86 -33.82
N GLY A 4 -10.17 3.63 -33.51
CA GLY A 4 -10.53 2.95 -32.25
C GLY A 4 -10.13 3.72 -30.99
N ILE A 5 -10.75 3.34 -29.87
CA ILE A 5 -10.59 3.93 -28.52
C ILE A 5 -9.11 4.11 -28.10
N GLU A 6 -8.17 3.37 -28.68
CA GLU A 6 -6.74 3.48 -28.40
C GLU A 6 -6.08 4.79 -28.88
N ARG A 7 -6.72 5.56 -29.79
CA ARG A 7 -6.16 6.83 -30.31
C ARG A 7 -6.82 8.09 -29.75
N GLY A 8 -7.91 7.98 -28.99
CA GLY A 8 -8.80 9.10 -28.66
C GLY A 8 -8.85 9.54 -27.20
N VAL A 9 -8.14 8.88 -26.28
CA VAL A 9 -8.28 9.15 -24.84
C VAL A 9 -7.17 10.07 -24.35
N TYR A 10 -7.57 11.22 -23.81
CA TYR A 10 -6.69 12.23 -23.24
C TYR A 10 -7.06 12.44 -21.76
N ILE A 11 -6.05 12.47 -20.90
CA ILE A 11 -6.20 12.79 -19.48
C ILE A 11 -5.61 14.16 -19.19
N ARG A 12 -6.29 14.91 -18.32
CA ARG A 12 -5.85 16.23 -17.87
C ARG A 12 -5.07 16.06 -16.57
N VAL A 13 -3.81 16.48 -16.58
CA VAL A 13 -2.91 16.46 -15.42
C VAL A 13 -2.50 17.92 -15.18
N GLY A 14 -3.07 18.53 -14.14
CA GLY A 14 -2.94 19.98 -13.90
C GLY A 14 -3.44 20.83 -15.08
N THR A 15 -2.55 21.67 -15.63
CA THR A 15 -2.84 22.56 -16.78
C THR A 15 -2.58 21.92 -18.14
N HIS A 16 -2.07 20.67 -18.19
CA HIS A 16 -1.69 20.01 -19.43
C HIS A 16 -2.56 18.79 -19.73
N THR A 17 -2.81 18.58 -21.02
CA THR A 17 -3.54 17.41 -21.54
C THR A 17 -2.52 16.41 -22.09
N ARG A 18 -2.43 15.21 -21.52
CA ARG A 18 -1.58 14.11 -22.00
C ARG A 18 -2.41 13.00 -22.61
N ARG A 19 -1.92 12.37 -23.68
CA ARG A 19 -2.56 11.19 -24.27
C ARG A 19 -2.43 10.01 -23.31
N ALA A 20 -3.53 9.36 -22.97
CA ALA A 20 -3.50 8.13 -22.20
C ALA A 20 -2.90 7.00 -23.07
N GLN A 21 -1.84 6.35 -22.59
CA GLN A 21 -1.18 5.23 -23.26
C GLN A 21 -0.83 4.17 -22.22
N GLY A 22 -0.83 2.89 -22.62
CA GLY A 22 -0.41 1.78 -21.77
C GLY A 22 -1.23 1.68 -20.48
N GLU A 23 -0.55 1.73 -19.34
CA GLU A 23 -1.08 1.54 -17.98
C GLU A 23 -2.23 2.49 -17.61
N VAL A 24 -2.15 3.74 -18.07
CA VAL A 24 -3.23 4.73 -17.87
C VAL A 24 -4.48 4.33 -18.65
N LEU A 25 -4.33 3.70 -19.83
CA LEU A 25 -5.46 3.22 -20.61
C LEU A 25 -6.11 1.99 -19.95
N GLU A 26 -5.32 1.11 -19.35
CA GLU A 26 -5.81 -0.02 -18.53
C GLU A 26 -6.58 0.49 -17.30
N GLU A 27 -6.03 1.45 -16.56
CA GLU A 27 -6.72 2.06 -15.41
C GLU A 27 -8.01 2.78 -15.84
N LEU A 28 -8.03 3.43 -17.02
CA LEU A 28 -9.23 4.04 -17.60
C LEU A 28 -10.24 3.00 -18.11
N ARG A 29 -9.79 1.83 -18.60
CA ARG A 29 -10.65 0.69 -18.97
C ARG A 29 -11.31 0.09 -17.73
N LEU A 30 -10.55 -0.06 -16.64
CA LEU A 30 -11.05 -0.49 -15.33
C LEU A 30 -12.03 0.53 -14.72
N LEU A 31 -11.74 1.82 -14.85
CA LEU A 31 -12.68 2.89 -14.52
C LEU A 31 -13.98 2.79 -15.33
N ARG A 32 -13.89 2.39 -16.62
CA ARG A 32 -15.06 2.15 -17.48
C ARG A 32 -15.84 0.90 -17.09
N SER A 33 -15.16 -0.15 -16.59
CA SER A 33 -15.79 -1.36 -16.06
C SER A 33 -16.28 -1.22 -14.62
N ARG A 34 -15.96 -0.10 -13.95
CA ARG A 34 -16.22 0.19 -12.52
C ARG A 34 -15.59 -0.81 -11.54
N MET A 35 -14.61 -1.62 -11.98
CA MET A 35 -13.92 -2.59 -11.14
C MET A 35 -12.43 -2.23 -11.02
N SER A 36 -11.86 -2.38 -9.82
CA SER A 36 -10.41 -2.29 -9.61
C SER A 36 -9.68 -3.61 -9.87
N TYR A 37 -8.36 -3.56 -10.02
CA TYR A 37 -7.54 -4.76 -10.26
C TYR A 37 -7.66 -5.80 -9.12
N ASP A 38 -7.80 -5.34 -7.87
CA ASP A 38 -7.99 -6.21 -6.71
C ASP A 38 -9.40 -6.82 -6.61
N GLU A 39 -10.34 -6.37 -7.45
CA GLU A 39 -11.70 -6.89 -7.53
C GLU A 39 -11.86 -8.06 -8.51
N GLU A 40 -10.83 -8.36 -9.31
CA GLU A 40 -10.81 -9.48 -10.25
C GLU A 40 -10.77 -10.84 -9.51
N SER A 41 -11.51 -11.82 -10.03
CA SER A 41 -11.53 -13.18 -9.48
C SER A 41 -10.25 -13.96 -9.83
N ILE A 42 -9.83 -14.85 -8.94
CA ILE A 42 -8.72 -15.82 -9.14
C ILE A 42 -9.31 -17.23 -9.07
N PRO A 43 -9.73 -17.82 -10.21
CA PRO A 43 -10.31 -19.17 -10.26
C PRO A 43 -9.38 -20.27 -9.77
N GLU A 44 -8.07 -20.04 -9.79
CA GLU A 44 -7.05 -20.99 -9.34
C GLU A 44 -6.93 -21.09 -7.82
N CYS A 45 -7.56 -20.19 -7.06
CA CYS A 45 -7.55 -20.16 -5.59
C CYS A 45 -8.91 -20.61 -5.06
N SER A 46 -8.93 -21.55 -4.11
CA SER A 46 -10.16 -21.89 -3.39
C SER A 46 -10.44 -20.88 -2.28
N LEU A 47 -11.72 -20.69 -1.92
CA LEU A 47 -12.09 -19.89 -0.75
C LEU A 47 -11.59 -20.48 0.57
N ASP A 48 -11.50 -21.81 0.65
CA ASP A 48 -11.01 -22.51 1.84
C ASP A 48 -9.50 -22.28 2.08
N GLU A 49 -8.76 -21.78 1.08
CA GLU A 49 -7.36 -21.38 1.23
C GLU A 49 -7.20 -20.00 1.89
N LEU A 50 -8.30 -19.24 2.07
CA LEU A 50 -8.28 -17.91 2.70
C LEU A 50 -8.46 -18.01 4.23
N ASP A 51 -7.58 -17.36 4.97
CA ASP A 51 -7.67 -17.22 6.43
C ASP A 51 -8.73 -16.17 6.82
N THR A 52 -10.01 -16.51 6.62
CA THR A 52 -11.14 -15.66 7.01
C THR A 52 -11.30 -15.56 8.52
N ASP A 53 -10.70 -16.49 9.28
CA ASP A 53 -10.68 -16.46 10.75
C ASP A 53 -9.82 -15.34 11.33
N SER A 54 -8.94 -14.75 10.52
CA SER A 54 -8.22 -13.53 10.88
C SER A 54 -9.12 -12.28 10.90
N LEU A 55 -10.28 -12.32 10.23
CA LEU A 55 -11.21 -11.20 10.19
C LEU A 55 -11.97 -11.04 11.52
N PRO A 56 -12.38 -9.81 11.89
CA PRO A 56 -13.37 -9.58 12.93
C PRO A 56 -14.61 -10.47 12.75
N GLY A 57 -15.16 -10.99 13.86
CA GLY A 57 -16.23 -12.00 13.82
C GLY A 57 -17.49 -11.56 13.08
N ASP A 58 -17.82 -10.27 13.09
CA ASP A 58 -18.94 -9.67 12.36
C ASP A 58 -18.75 -9.65 10.83
N LEU A 59 -17.55 -9.98 10.35
CA LEU A 59 -17.18 -9.96 8.93
C LEU A 59 -17.01 -11.34 8.30
N ARG A 60 -17.28 -12.41 9.06
CA ARG A 60 -17.07 -13.80 8.62
C ARG A 60 -18.30 -14.45 7.98
N SER A 61 -19.46 -13.81 8.02
CA SER A 61 -20.65 -14.34 7.34
C SER A 61 -20.46 -14.26 5.83
N GLU A 62 -21.11 -15.17 5.10
CA GLU A 62 -21.04 -15.20 3.63
C GLU A 62 -21.46 -13.86 3.02
N GLU A 63 -22.53 -13.24 3.55
CA GLU A 63 -23.00 -11.93 3.10
C GLU A 63 -21.98 -10.83 3.37
N ALA A 64 -21.29 -10.89 4.51
CA ALA A 64 -20.26 -9.91 4.86
C ALA A 64 -19.02 -10.07 3.97
N LEU A 65 -18.57 -11.31 3.74
CA LEU A 65 -17.45 -11.62 2.84
C LEU A 65 -17.76 -11.16 1.41
N HIS A 66 -18.96 -11.43 0.91
CA HIS A 66 -19.41 -10.94 -0.40
C HIS A 66 -19.47 -9.41 -0.45
N ALA A 67 -20.03 -8.75 0.58
CA ALA A 67 -20.10 -7.29 0.65
C ALA A 67 -18.73 -6.61 0.77
N LEU A 68 -17.73 -7.29 1.34
CA LEU A 68 -16.34 -6.86 1.40
C LEU A 68 -15.59 -7.10 0.08
N GLY A 69 -16.19 -7.84 -0.86
CA GLY A 69 -15.55 -8.24 -2.11
C GLY A 69 -14.50 -9.32 -1.91
N VAL A 70 -14.60 -10.14 -0.85
CA VAL A 70 -13.70 -11.29 -0.63
C VAL A 70 -13.83 -12.30 -1.76
N PHE A 71 -15.03 -12.47 -2.29
CA PHE A 71 -15.29 -13.33 -3.44
C PHE A 71 -16.34 -12.70 -4.35
N ARG A 72 -16.42 -13.24 -5.56
CA ARG A 72 -17.53 -13.03 -6.51
C ARG A 72 -18.06 -14.36 -6.98
N HIS A 73 -19.33 -14.40 -7.35
CA HIS A 73 -19.88 -15.57 -8.00
C HIS A 73 -19.41 -15.65 -9.45
N ASP A 74 -18.88 -16.80 -9.85
CA ASP A 74 -18.58 -17.10 -11.25
C ASP A 74 -19.85 -17.00 -12.10
N THR A 75 -19.75 -16.42 -13.29
CA THR A 75 -20.93 -16.15 -14.13
C THR A 75 -21.48 -17.40 -14.82
N VAL A 76 -20.71 -18.48 -14.86
CA VAL A 76 -21.07 -19.74 -15.51
C VAL A 76 -21.50 -20.77 -14.47
N THR A 77 -20.69 -21.01 -13.45
CA THR A 77 -20.95 -22.03 -12.42
C THR A 77 -21.81 -21.51 -11.28
N GLY A 78 -21.82 -20.19 -11.05
CA GLY A 78 -22.44 -19.58 -9.88
C GLY A 78 -21.67 -19.81 -8.58
N GLU A 79 -20.51 -20.47 -8.62
CA GLU A 79 -19.71 -20.77 -7.44
C GLU A 79 -18.95 -19.53 -6.95
N PRO A 80 -18.72 -19.38 -5.64
CA PRO A 80 -18.00 -18.26 -5.10
C PRO A 80 -16.48 -18.42 -5.34
N VAL A 81 -15.88 -17.44 -6.01
CA VAL A 81 -14.46 -17.40 -6.39
C VAL A 81 -13.75 -16.24 -5.70
N PRO A 82 -12.61 -16.48 -5.01
CA PRO A 82 -11.83 -15.42 -4.36
C PRO A 82 -11.46 -14.29 -5.30
N THR A 83 -11.47 -13.05 -4.79
CA THR A 83 -10.87 -11.92 -5.50
C THR A 83 -9.38 -11.83 -5.23
N ARG A 84 -8.65 -11.18 -6.13
CA ARG A 84 -7.22 -10.91 -5.97
C ARG A 84 -6.91 -10.13 -4.69
N GLY A 85 -7.76 -9.17 -4.33
CA GLY A 85 -7.66 -8.43 -3.07
C GLY A 85 -7.82 -9.33 -1.86
N ALA A 86 -8.73 -10.31 -1.92
CA ALA A 86 -8.90 -11.30 -0.86
C ALA A 86 -7.67 -12.21 -0.72
N VAL A 87 -7.14 -12.69 -1.84
CA VAL A 87 -5.90 -13.48 -1.86
C VAL A 87 -4.76 -12.69 -1.22
N LEU A 88 -4.54 -11.44 -1.65
CA LEU A 88 -3.49 -10.58 -1.09
C LEU A 88 -3.65 -10.31 0.42
N MET A 89 -4.88 -10.29 0.93
CA MET A 89 -5.17 -9.93 2.32
C MET A 89 -5.26 -11.14 3.27
N LEU A 90 -5.67 -12.31 2.77
CA LEU A 90 -6.09 -13.45 3.60
C LEU A 90 -5.39 -14.76 3.24
N HIS A 91 -4.80 -14.90 2.05
CA HIS A 91 -4.10 -16.13 1.70
C HIS A 91 -2.72 -16.18 2.39
N PRO A 92 -2.26 -17.30 2.95
CA PRO A 92 -0.96 -17.37 3.65
C PRO A 92 0.26 -17.20 2.75
N ALA A 93 0.13 -17.46 1.45
CA ALA A 93 1.18 -17.35 0.43
C ALA A 93 0.64 -16.72 -0.88
N PRO A 94 0.20 -15.44 -0.87
CA PRO A 94 -0.41 -14.80 -2.03
C PRO A 94 0.52 -14.67 -3.24
N GLU A 95 1.84 -14.73 -3.02
CA GLU A 95 2.87 -14.71 -4.05
C GLU A 95 2.72 -15.82 -5.10
N ARG A 96 2.02 -16.92 -4.76
CA ARG A 96 1.65 -17.99 -5.72
C ARG A 96 0.74 -17.49 -6.84
N PHE A 97 -0.04 -16.44 -6.59
CA PHE A 97 -1.05 -15.89 -7.49
C PHE A 97 -0.75 -14.46 -7.93
N VAL A 98 -0.02 -13.70 -7.11
CA VAL A 98 0.42 -12.33 -7.37
C VAL A 98 1.90 -12.25 -7.00
N ALA A 99 2.79 -12.46 -7.97
CA ALA A 99 4.24 -12.53 -7.73
C ALA A 99 4.80 -11.28 -7.03
N GLU A 100 4.12 -10.15 -7.16
CA GLU A 100 4.49 -8.88 -6.58
C GLU A 100 3.97 -8.64 -5.15
N ALA A 101 3.41 -9.66 -4.51
CA ALA A 101 3.00 -9.63 -3.11
C ALA A 101 4.19 -9.74 -2.16
N THR A 102 5.19 -8.86 -2.31
CA THR A 102 6.41 -8.85 -1.50
C THR A 102 6.89 -7.44 -1.14
N ILE A 103 7.59 -7.34 0.00
CA ILE A 103 8.37 -6.17 0.40
C ILE A 103 9.85 -6.55 0.46
N LEU A 104 10.70 -5.77 -0.21
CA LEU A 104 12.15 -5.79 0.02
C LEU A 104 12.50 -4.69 1.03
N ILE A 105 12.92 -5.06 2.23
CA ILE A 105 13.28 -4.12 3.30
C ILE A 105 14.77 -4.20 3.64
N ASN A 106 15.44 -3.04 3.59
CA ASN A 106 16.88 -2.92 3.75
C ASN A 106 17.24 -1.93 4.85
N ARG A 107 18.21 -2.30 5.68
CA ARG A 107 18.93 -1.37 6.56
C ARG A 107 20.20 -0.93 5.86
N MET A 108 20.32 0.37 5.61
CA MET A 108 21.40 0.95 4.80
C MET A 108 22.55 1.47 5.67
N ARG A 109 23.77 1.41 5.12
CA ARG A 109 24.96 2.05 5.68
C ARG A 109 25.21 3.41 5.02
N GLY A 110 25.47 4.43 5.84
CA GLY A 110 25.77 5.78 5.36
C GLY A 110 24.55 6.51 4.78
N GLU A 111 24.75 7.72 4.26
CA GLU A 111 23.65 8.56 3.74
C GLU A 111 23.50 8.52 2.22
N GLN A 112 24.58 8.19 1.51
CA GLN A 112 24.66 8.17 0.05
C GLN A 112 25.37 6.90 -0.41
N GLY A 113 24.62 5.82 -0.63
CA GLY A 113 25.15 4.55 -1.12
C GLY A 113 24.15 3.40 -1.05
N ARG A 114 24.38 2.35 -1.84
CA ARG A 114 23.60 1.11 -1.87
C ARG A 114 24.17 0.01 -0.96
N GLN A 115 24.97 0.38 0.04
CA GLN A 115 25.56 -0.61 0.94
C GLN A 115 24.53 -1.05 1.98
N THR A 116 23.96 -2.22 1.75
CA THR A 116 23.01 -2.84 2.67
C THR A 116 23.77 -3.51 3.81
N ILE A 117 23.41 -3.15 5.05
CA ILE A 117 23.86 -3.83 6.27
C ILE A 117 23.07 -5.13 6.45
N GLU A 118 21.77 -5.05 6.24
CA GLU A 118 20.82 -6.12 6.50
C GLU A 118 19.66 -6.01 5.51
N SER A 119 19.25 -7.14 4.92
CA SER A 119 18.20 -7.21 3.90
C SER A 119 17.24 -8.34 4.22
N HIS A 120 15.95 -8.08 4.10
CA HIS A 120 14.91 -9.09 4.19
C HIS A 120 13.92 -8.94 3.04
N GLU A 121 13.44 -10.08 2.55
CA GLU A 121 12.27 -10.15 1.69
C GLU A 121 11.10 -10.67 2.52
N LEU A 122 10.02 -9.90 2.57
CA LEU A 122 8.80 -10.22 3.31
C LEU A 122 7.74 -10.68 2.31
N SER A 123 7.19 -11.87 2.54
CA SER A 123 6.10 -12.46 1.77
C SER A 123 4.91 -12.81 2.69
N GLY A 124 3.87 -13.46 2.15
CA GLY A 124 2.63 -13.73 2.88
C GLY A 124 1.58 -12.65 2.68
N CYS A 125 0.43 -12.74 3.34
CA CYS A 125 -0.62 -11.72 3.20
C CYS A 125 -0.17 -10.33 3.67
N ILE A 126 -0.82 -9.30 3.14
CA ILE A 126 -0.56 -7.88 3.45
C ILE A 126 -0.50 -7.59 4.96
N PRO A 127 -1.43 -8.08 5.82
CA PRO A 127 -1.31 -7.88 7.27
C PRO A 127 0.00 -8.42 7.86
N ARG A 128 0.42 -9.63 7.45
CA ARG A 128 1.69 -10.23 7.90
C ARG A 128 2.90 -9.44 7.41
N GLN A 129 2.87 -8.99 6.16
CA GLN A 129 3.94 -8.14 5.62
C GLN A 129 4.04 -6.81 6.37
N ALA A 130 2.90 -6.18 6.71
CA ALA A 130 2.86 -4.93 7.47
C ALA A 130 3.46 -5.13 8.88
N ASP A 131 3.04 -6.18 9.59
CA ASP A 131 3.54 -6.47 10.94
C ASP A 131 5.04 -6.79 10.94
N ALA A 132 5.50 -7.61 9.98
CA ALA A 132 6.92 -7.95 9.84
C ALA A 132 7.78 -6.72 9.49
N ALA A 133 7.32 -5.86 8.58
CA ALA A 133 8.01 -4.62 8.24
C ALA A 133 8.09 -3.68 9.44
N MET A 134 6.99 -3.51 10.18
CA MET A 134 6.97 -2.67 11.38
C MET A 134 7.86 -3.20 12.48
N ALA A 135 7.90 -4.52 12.70
CA ALA A 135 8.78 -5.14 13.69
C ALA A 135 10.26 -4.89 13.39
N LEU A 136 10.68 -5.05 12.12
CA LEU A 136 12.05 -4.76 11.69
C LEU A 136 12.39 -3.28 11.81
N LEU A 137 11.49 -2.39 11.37
CA LEU A 137 11.70 -0.94 11.47
C LEU A 137 11.77 -0.48 12.93
N GLU A 138 10.91 -1.00 13.81
CA GLU A 138 10.96 -0.72 15.24
C GLU A 138 12.29 -1.19 15.83
N GLN A 139 12.72 -2.41 15.52
CA GLN A 139 14.01 -2.92 15.98
C GLN A 139 15.19 -2.04 15.52
N TRP A 140 15.20 -1.61 14.27
CA TRP A 140 16.33 -0.86 13.71
C TRP A 140 16.36 0.62 14.07
N LEU A 141 15.19 1.27 14.20
CA LEU A 141 15.11 2.69 14.57
C LEU A 141 15.69 2.93 15.96
N GLY A 142 15.61 1.94 16.86
CA GLY A 142 16.14 2.01 18.21
C GLY A 142 15.50 3.13 19.05
N ARG A 143 15.65 3.04 20.38
CA ARG A 143 15.20 4.11 21.29
C ARG A 143 16.37 5.03 21.60
N ASN A 144 16.27 6.29 21.18
CA ASN A 144 17.23 7.31 21.60
C ASN A 144 16.88 7.80 23.00
N LEU A 145 17.88 7.80 23.89
CA LEU A 145 17.79 8.44 25.20
C LEU A 145 18.05 9.93 25.03
N GLU A 146 17.02 10.76 25.16
CA GLU A 146 17.24 12.20 25.32
C GLU A 146 18.01 12.45 26.62
N ARG A 147 19.11 13.19 26.59
CA ARG A 147 19.78 13.68 27.81
C ARG A 147 19.27 15.08 28.12
N ARG A 148 18.71 15.28 29.32
CA ARG A 148 18.34 16.60 29.86
C ARG A 148 19.20 16.88 31.10
N GLY A 149 20.37 17.49 30.89
CA GLY A 149 21.34 17.70 31.96
C GLY A 149 21.82 16.38 32.56
N ALA A 150 21.78 16.25 33.89
CA ALA A 150 22.14 15.02 34.61
C ALA A 150 21.04 13.93 34.62
N ARG A 151 19.86 14.20 34.05
CA ARG A 151 18.72 13.26 34.04
C ARG A 151 18.46 12.73 32.63
N TYR A 152 18.07 11.47 32.54
CA TYR A 152 17.52 10.91 31.31
C TYR A 152 16.13 11.51 31.06
N GLY A 153 15.93 12.04 29.86
CA GLY A 153 14.62 12.37 29.32
C GLY A 153 13.89 11.12 28.84
N PRO A 154 12.65 11.28 28.33
CA PRO A 154 11.88 10.17 27.80
C PRO A 154 12.60 9.53 26.60
N GLN A 155 12.58 8.20 26.53
CA GLN A 155 13.03 7.49 25.34
C GLN A 155 12.08 7.79 24.17
N ARG A 156 12.64 8.21 23.03
CA ARG A 156 11.88 8.45 21.81
C ARG A 156 12.52 7.70 20.64
N TRP A 157 11.67 7.19 19.75
CA TRP A 157 12.10 6.63 18.48
C TRP A 157 12.65 7.74 17.57
N ALA A 158 13.61 7.40 16.72
CA ALA A 158 14.16 8.36 15.75
C ALA A 158 13.11 8.88 14.76
N LEU A 159 12.12 8.04 14.42
CA LEU A 159 10.92 8.42 13.68
C LEU A 159 9.67 8.03 14.49
N PRO A 160 8.59 8.83 14.48
CA PRO A 160 7.33 8.45 15.11
C PRO A 160 6.77 7.17 14.48
N LEU A 161 6.61 6.10 15.27
CA LEU A 161 6.12 4.81 14.76
C LEU A 161 4.72 4.91 14.13
N ALA A 162 3.88 5.84 14.59
CA ALA A 162 2.58 6.10 13.98
C ALA A 162 2.71 6.63 12.54
N ALA A 163 3.66 7.54 12.29
CA ALA A 163 3.95 8.03 10.95
C ALA A 163 4.52 6.92 10.05
N VAL A 164 5.43 6.09 10.59
CA VAL A 164 6.02 4.95 9.87
C VAL A 164 4.95 3.94 9.49
N ARG A 165 4.06 3.58 10.42
CA ARG A 165 2.94 2.67 10.19
C ARG A 165 2.04 3.16 9.06
N GLU A 166 1.66 4.43 9.10
CA GLU A 166 0.80 5.02 8.08
C GLU A 166 1.45 5.01 6.69
N VAL A 167 2.75 5.31 6.60
CA VAL A 167 3.49 5.24 5.32
C VAL A 167 3.56 3.79 4.79
N VAL A 168 3.85 2.82 5.64
CA VAL A 168 3.92 1.40 5.26
C VAL A 168 2.54 0.87 4.83
N SER A 169 1.49 1.15 5.61
CA SER A 169 0.12 0.76 5.27
C SER A 169 -0.37 1.38 3.97
N ASN A 170 0.00 2.63 3.70
CA ASN A 170 -0.33 3.29 2.44
C ASN A 170 0.41 2.68 1.26
N ALA A 171 1.71 2.36 1.42
CA ALA A 171 2.49 1.69 0.39
C ALA A 171 1.86 0.34 0.02
N LEU A 172 1.42 -0.46 1.00
CA LEU A 172 0.74 -1.73 0.75
C LEU A 172 -0.63 -1.55 0.11
N SER A 173 -1.46 -0.67 0.67
CA SER A 173 -2.88 -0.60 0.28
C SER A 173 -3.11 0.13 -1.04
N HIS A 174 -2.21 1.04 -1.42
CA HIS A 174 -2.31 1.82 -2.66
C HIS A 174 -1.35 1.34 -3.76
N ARG A 175 -0.57 0.27 -3.51
CA ARG A 175 0.31 -0.34 -4.51
C ARG A 175 -0.46 -0.70 -5.78
N GLN A 176 0.14 -0.45 -6.94
CA GLN A 176 -0.39 -0.95 -8.20
C GLN A 176 0.04 -2.40 -8.42
N TYR A 177 -0.80 -3.34 -7.99
CA TYR A 177 -0.45 -4.76 -7.99
C TYR A 177 -0.28 -5.41 -9.36
N SER A 178 -0.72 -4.73 -10.42
CA SER A 178 -0.56 -5.16 -11.81
C SER A 178 0.82 -4.89 -12.40
N ILE A 179 1.69 -4.13 -11.72
CA ILE A 179 3.02 -3.76 -12.22
C ILE A 179 4.08 -4.60 -11.48
N PRO A 180 5.05 -5.19 -12.20
CA PRO A 180 6.14 -5.96 -11.61
C PRO A 180 6.96 -5.16 -10.58
N GLY A 181 7.42 -5.87 -9.55
CA GLY A 181 8.39 -5.38 -8.56
C GLY A 181 7.83 -5.22 -7.16
N SER A 182 8.69 -5.39 -6.16
CA SER A 182 8.31 -5.31 -4.74
C SER A 182 8.18 -3.86 -4.27
N ILE A 183 7.42 -3.66 -3.19
CA ILE A 183 7.61 -2.45 -2.36
C ILE A 183 9.05 -2.49 -1.84
N LYS A 184 9.73 -1.36 -1.86
CA LYS A 184 11.11 -1.24 -1.37
C LYS A 184 11.15 -0.29 -0.19
N ILE A 185 11.60 -0.78 0.94
CA ILE A 185 11.79 0.01 2.16
C ILE A 185 13.29 0.08 2.43
N ALA A 186 13.83 1.28 2.60
CA ALA A 186 15.24 1.50 2.91
C ALA A 186 15.36 2.43 4.11
N LEU A 187 15.89 1.90 5.22
CA LEU A 187 16.17 2.67 6.42
C LEU A 187 17.63 3.11 6.42
N TYR A 188 17.87 4.41 6.26
CA TYR A 188 19.16 5.06 6.40
C TYR A 188 19.32 5.63 7.81
N PRO A 189 20.54 5.99 8.23
CA PRO A 189 20.76 6.65 9.52
C PRO A 189 19.96 7.95 9.73
N SER A 190 19.68 8.70 8.65
CA SER A 190 19.00 10.00 8.72
C SER A 190 17.60 10.03 8.12
N ARG A 191 17.13 8.96 7.47
CA ARG A 191 15.81 8.93 6.81
C ARG A 191 15.29 7.52 6.56
N LEU A 192 13.99 7.40 6.41
CA LEU A 192 13.30 6.23 5.89
C LEU A 192 12.79 6.55 4.48
N GLU A 193 13.14 5.70 3.52
CA GLU A 193 12.59 5.76 2.16
C GLU A 193 11.64 4.58 1.95
N VAL A 194 10.43 4.85 1.44
CA VAL A 194 9.44 3.83 1.08
C VAL A 194 9.04 4.07 -0.37
N PHE A 195 9.37 3.12 -1.22
CA PHE A 195 9.03 3.12 -2.63
C PHE A 195 7.95 2.09 -2.90
N SER A 196 6.86 2.52 -3.53
CA SER A 196 5.77 1.64 -3.97
C SER A 196 5.65 1.71 -5.50
N PRO A 197 5.60 0.56 -6.21
CA PRO A 197 5.34 0.53 -7.65
C PRO A 197 4.01 1.20 -8.04
N GLY A 198 4.06 1.91 -9.16
CA GLY A 198 2.93 2.67 -9.73
C GLY A 198 3.11 4.19 -9.59
N HIS A 199 2.03 4.92 -9.88
CA HIS A 199 1.93 6.38 -9.75
C HIS A 199 0.92 6.78 -8.65
N PHE A 200 0.82 8.06 -8.31
CA PHE A 200 -0.24 8.54 -7.42
C PHE A 200 -1.62 8.26 -8.04
N ALA A 201 -2.57 7.84 -7.22
CA ALA A 201 -3.85 7.36 -7.71
C ALA A 201 -4.80 8.54 -7.96
N GLY A 202 -5.36 8.66 -9.18
CA GLY A 202 -6.21 9.79 -9.57
C GLY A 202 -5.42 10.93 -10.27
N PRO A 203 -6.06 12.07 -10.56
CA PRO A 203 -5.45 13.19 -11.29
C PRO A 203 -4.52 14.07 -10.42
N PHE A 204 -4.09 13.59 -9.26
CA PHE A 204 -3.35 14.41 -8.30
C PHE A 204 -1.99 14.84 -8.82
N VAL A 205 -1.66 16.08 -8.48
CA VAL A 205 -0.30 16.61 -8.48
C VAL A 205 0.22 16.42 -7.03
N PRO A 206 1.51 16.08 -6.79
CA PRO A 206 2.01 15.82 -5.44
C PRO A 206 1.73 16.93 -4.41
N GLU A 207 1.52 18.16 -4.87
CA GLU A 207 1.17 19.33 -4.06
C GLU A 207 -0.24 19.28 -3.45
N GLU A 208 -1.13 18.42 -3.96
CA GLU A 208 -2.50 18.24 -3.49
C GLU A 208 -2.63 17.10 -2.45
N LEU A 209 -1.54 16.37 -2.17
CA LEU A 209 -1.53 15.29 -1.18
C LEU A 209 -1.81 15.82 0.24
N GLY A 210 -2.92 15.39 0.84
CA GLY A 210 -3.28 15.69 2.23
C GLY A 210 -4.43 16.70 2.39
N ASP A 211 -5.09 17.11 1.31
CA ASP A 211 -6.32 17.93 1.32
C ASP A 211 -7.56 17.20 1.89
N GLY A 212 -7.46 15.87 2.09
CA GLY A 212 -8.53 15.00 2.55
C GLY A 212 -9.22 14.21 1.43
N THR A 213 -8.84 14.42 0.17
CA THR A 213 -9.31 13.66 -0.97
C THR A 213 -8.47 12.39 -1.10
N SER A 214 -9.11 11.21 -1.00
CA SER A 214 -8.44 9.92 -1.14
C SER A 214 -9.06 9.15 -2.30
N TYR A 215 -8.23 8.79 -3.29
CA TYR A 215 -8.64 7.91 -4.37
C TYR A 215 -8.32 6.46 -4.01
N ILE A 216 -9.35 5.61 -4.05
CA ILE A 216 -9.23 4.20 -3.70
C ILE A 216 -8.93 3.40 -4.98
N ARG A 217 -7.65 3.05 -5.17
CA ARG A 217 -7.20 2.18 -6.26
C ARG A 217 -7.58 0.72 -6.02
N ASN A 218 -7.31 0.21 -4.82
CA ASN A 218 -7.59 -1.17 -4.45
C ASN A 218 -8.75 -1.21 -3.45
N ARG A 219 -9.96 -1.49 -3.93
CA ARG A 219 -11.19 -1.35 -3.13
C ARG A 219 -11.31 -2.40 -2.03
N VAL A 220 -11.09 -3.66 -2.39
CA VAL A 220 -11.13 -4.81 -1.48
C VAL A 220 -10.03 -4.66 -0.43
N ILE A 221 -8.79 -4.38 -0.87
CA ILE A 221 -7.65 -4.19 0.03
C ILE A 221 -7.91 -3.03 0.99
N CYS A 222 -8.31 -1.85 0.51
CA CYS A 222 -8.56 -0.69 1.39
C CYS A 222 -9.73 -0.95 2.36
N HIS A 223 -10.78 -1.65 1.94
CA HIS A 223 -11.92 -1.97 2.80
C HIS A 223 -11.49 -2.93 3.91
N LEU A 224 -10.81 -4.03 3.56
CA LEU A 224 -10.29 -5.00 4.53
C LEU A 224 -9.26 -4.36 5.47
N SER A 225 -8.33 -3.53 4.96
CA SER A 225 -7.33 -2.82 5.77
C SER A 225 -7.98 -1.92 6.83
N ARG A 226 -9.05 -1.20 6.48
CA ARG A 226 -9.80 -0.35 7.43
C ARG A 226 -10.55 -1.17 8.49
N ARG A 227 -11.00 -2.37 8.13
CA ARG A 227 -11.72 -3.27 9.04
C ARG A 227 -10.79 -3.99 9.99
N MET A 228 -9.59 -4.35 9.53
CA MET A 228 -8.53 -4.99 10.32
C MET A 228 -7.66 -3.98 11.09
N GLY A 229 -7.92 -2.68 10.97
CA GLY A 229 -7.18 -1.64 11.69
C GLY A 229 -5.78 -1.35 11.14
N LEU A 230 -5.48 -1.77 9.90
CA LEU A 230 -4.23 -1.46 9.21
C LEU A 230 -4.18 -0.03 8.67
N MET A 231 -5.34 0.56 8.37
CA MET A 231 -5.46 1.91 7.81
C MET A 231 -6.51 2.75 8.52
N GLU A 232 -6.28 4.06 8.55
CA GLU A 232 -7.26 5.04 8.99
C GLU A 232 -8.43 5.22 8.00
N LYS A 233 -9.63 5.48 8.53
CA LYS A 233 -10.88 5.47 7.74
C LYS A 233 -11.10 6.75 6.92
N ARG A 234 -10.42 7.85 7.27
CA ARG A 234 -10.81 9.22 6.88
C ARG A 234 -10.00 9.86 5.76
N GLY A 235 -9.10 9.13 5.09
CA GLY A 235 -8.22 9.73 4.07
C GLY A 235 -7.28 10.82 4.63
N THR A 236 -7.09 10.85 5.95
CA THR A 236 -6.27 11.82 6.68
C THR A 236 -4.85 11.31 6.94
N GLY A 237 -4.51 10.12 6.44
CA GLY A 237 -3.26 9.43 6.67
C GLY A 237 -2.02 10.30 6.46
N ILE A 238 -1.91 10.91 5.28
CA ILE A 238 -0.80 11.81 4.94
C ILE A 238 -0.73 13.00 5.90
N ARG A 239 -1.89 13.56 6.28
CA ARG A 239 -1.95 14.67 7.25
C ARG A 239 -1.47 14.23 8.63
N LEU A 240 -1.84 13.03 9.08
CA LEU A 240 -1.35 12.45 10.33
C LEU A 240 0.17 12.24 10.32
N VAL A 241 0.73 11.76 9.20
CA VAL A 241 2.19 11.67 9.04
C VAL A 241 2.83 13.05 9.21
N GLN A 242 2.32 14.08 8.54
CA GLN A 242 2.83 15.45 8.66
C GLN A 242 2.71 16.01 10.08
N GLU A 243 1.57 15.77 10.76
CA GLU A 243 1.32 16.16 12.16
C GLU A 243 2.32 15.48 13.10
N HIS A 244 2.50 14.16 13.00
CA HIS A 244 3.45 13.40 13.81
C HIS A 244 4.91 13.85 13.61
N MET A 245 5.30 14.13 12.37
CA MET A 245 6.65 14.62 12.07
C MET A 245 6.86 16.04 12.65
N ARG A 246 5.84 16.91 12.57
CA ARG A 246 5.87 18.25 13.16
C ARG A 246 5.96 18.21 14.69
N ASP A 247 5.16 17.37 15.34
CA ASP A 247 5.16 17.21 16.81
C ASP A 247 6.50 16.66 17.33
N ALA A 248 7.14 15.81 16.54
CA ALA A 248 8.48 15.31 16.80
C ALA A 248 9.60 16.30 16.42
N ARG A 249 9.25 17.47 15.86
CA ARG A 249 10.19 18.50 15.35
C ARG A 249 11.17 17.97 14.31
N LEU A 250 10.71 17.03 13.49
CA LEU A 250 11.46 16.45 12.37
C LEU A 250 11.11 17.15 11.06
N VAL A 251 11.95 16.93 10.05
CA VAL A 251 11.73 17.44 8.70
C VAL A 251 10.44 16.83 8.14
N ALA A 252 9.63 17.65 7.45
CA ALA A 252 8.41 17.18 6.83
C ALA A 252 8.70 16.05 5.81
N PRO A 253 7.81 15.05 5.70
CA PRO A 253 7.96 13.98 4.71
C PRO A 253 7.90 14.56 3.30
N ARG A 254 8.62 13.93 2.37
CA ARG A 254 8.56 14.24 0.94
C ARG A 254 7.86 13.11 0.21
N PHE A 255 6.95 13.48 -0.69
CA PHE A 255 6.23 12.56 -1.56
C PHE A 255 6.56 12.96 -2.99
N GLU A 256 7.20 12.05 -3.74
CA GLU A 256 7.73 12.33 -5.07
C GLU A 256 7.34 11.18 -6.01
N GLU A 257 6.99 11.50 -7.25
CA GLU A 257 6.91 10.50 -8.32
C GLU A 257 8.29 10.37 -8.97
N GLY A 258 8.80 9.14 -9.05
CA GLY A 258 10.09 8.90 -9.68
C GLY A 258 10.41 7.41 -9.79
N GLN A 259 11.42 7.10 -10.60
CA GLN A 259 12.07 5.79 -10.57
C GLN A 259 13.18 5.82 -9.53
N LEU A 260 13.38 4.71 -8.81
CA LEU A 260 14.56 4.53 -7.95
C LEU A 260 15.83 4.72 -8.80
N SER A 261 16.52 5.84 -8.60
CA SER A 261 17.82 6.14 -9.20
C SER A 261 18.91 5.20 -8.70
#